data_AF-A0A177EBS7-F1
#
_entry.id   AF-A0A177EBS7-F1
#
_cell.length_a   1.000
_cell.length_b   1.000
_cell.length_c   1.000
_cell.angle_alpha   90.00
_cell.angle_beta   90.00
_cell.angle_gamma   90.00
#
_symmetry.space_group_name_H-M   'P 1'
#
loop_
_entity.id
_entity.type
_entity.pdbx_description
1 polymer ?
#
loop_
_entity_poly.entity_id
_entity_poly.type
_entity_poly.pdbx_seq_one_letter_code
_entity_poly.pdbx_strand_id
1 'polypeptide(L)'
;MLFSIETLKAYAQAKGVPDIEEEELKVIAQDLEYRLKELAQEASKFMIASKRTKLTIEDVNYALLSREVDPLLGYDTSDSLVFKLVPGSNLYYVPDEEVDLETVLNSPLPKIPHKPVVSKHWLAIEGVQPQIPQNPLPVERMPEARKDDSLAAMKEDLEIRNHMKHLLSKELQMYYEKIVQFVKDREHIEVAAECLQMESGIQQLIPYFVHFFNEEILKNLRNGKYLIDIIRMYESLIKNKMIFIEPYMHQMLPSLLTCVVGKSIGIDGKEKVLLDEQVLFEEEKDCGLSARRRASETIKYIYDTYSLSYTTLAPRVLNTLLKTWADFTKSEESHYGAVYCLCNLGKKVVEGVVIQFKAEYLEKTGETFSLPRKLLIHYTDNLVPSP
;
A
#
# COMPACT_ATOMS: atom_id res chain seq x y z
N MET A 1 49.47 -10.35 -21.86
CA MET A 1 49.55 -11.59 -21.07
C MET A 1 49.47 -11.20 -19.61
N LEU A 2 48.51 -11.77 -18.89
CA LEU A 2 48.32 -11.53 -17.45
C LEU A 2 49.42 -12.19 -16.59
N PHE A 3 50.05 -13.25 -17.11
CA PHE A 3 51.12 -13.98 -16.43
C PHE A 3 52.49 -13.60 -17.00
N SER A 4 53.45 -13.29 -16.12
CA SER A 4 54.83 -13.04 -16.54
C SER A 4 55.57 -14.36 -16.77
N ILE A 5 56.46 -14.36 -17.78
CA ILE A 5 57.30 -15.53 -18.11
C ILE A 5 58.18 -15.91 -16.91
N GLU A 6 58.65 -14.90 -16.15
CA GLU A 6 59.42 -15.08 -14.92
C GLU A 6 58.66 -15.89 -13.86
N THR A 7 57.34 -15.68 -13.73
CA THR A 7 56.50 -16.43 -12.77
C THR A 7 56.43 -17.91 -13.14
N LEU A 8 56.22 -18.21 -14.43
CA LEU A 8 56.16 -19.59 -14.92
C LEU A 8 57.52 -20.28 -14.84
N LYS A 9 58.61 -19.56 -15.12
CA LYS A 9 59.98 -20.06 -14.97
C LYS A 9 60.32 -20.38 -13.52
N ALA A 10 59.94 -19.51 -12.59
CA ALA A 10 60.09 -19.75 -11.14
C ALA A 10 59.29 -20.98 -10.68
N TYR A 11 58.05 -21.15 -11.18
CA TYR A 11 57.23 -22.33 -10.88
C TYR A 11 57.85 -23.63 -11.45
N ALA A 12 58.37 -23.59 -12.67
CA ALA A 12 59.05 -24.75 -13.29
C ALA A 12 60.31 -25.15 -12.50
N GLN A 13 61.12 -24.18 -12.09
CA GLN A 13 62.29 -24.40 -11.23
C GLN A 13 61.89 -25.00 -9.87
N ALA A 14 60.81 -24.51 -9.25
CA ALA A 14 60.30 -25.07 -8.00
C ALA A 14 59.83 -26.52 -8.13
N LYS A 15 59.37 -26.94 -9.33
CA LYS A 15 59.01 -28.32 -9.66
C LYS A 15 60.19 -29.18 -10.13
N GLY A 16 61.40 -28.62 -10.19
CA GLY A 16 62.62 -29.35 -10.57
C GLY A 16 62.84 -29.45 -12.09
N VAL A 17 62.20 -28.60 -12.89
CA VAL A 17 62.39 -28.53 -14.35
C VAL A 17 63.06 -27.20 -14.71
N PRO A 18 64.41 -27.16 -14.81
CA PRO A 18 65.15 -25.90 -14.92
C PRO A 18 65.27 -25.34 -16.35
N ASP A 19 65.22 -26.17 -17.39
CA ASP A 19 65.36 -25.76 -18.79
C ASP A 19 64.04 -25.95 -19.54
N ILE A 20 63.34 -24.84 -19.79
CA ILE A 20 62.17 -24.74 -20.66
C ILE A 20 62.40 -23.54 -21.58
N GLU A 21 62.13 -23.69 -22.88
CA GLU A 21 62.29 -22.60 -23.84
C GLU A 21 61.27 -21.49 -23.61
N GLU A 22 61.65 -20.24 -23.86
CA GLU A 22 60.78 -19.08 -23.60
C GLU A 22 59.52 -19.07 -24.49
N GLU A 23 59.59 -19.63 -25.70
CA GLU A 23 58.43 -19.75 -26.59
C GLU A 23 57.38 -20.73 -26.04
N GLU A 24 57.81 -21.84 -25.42
CA GLU A 24 56.91 -22.80 -24.78
C GLU A 24 56.21 -22.19 -23.55
N LEU A 25 56.95 -21.41 -22.76
CA LEU A 25 56.40 -20.68 -21.61
C LEU A 25 55.34 -19.64 -22.03
N LYS A 26 55.51 -18.99 -23.20
CA LYS A 26 54.50 -18.07 -23.74
C LYS A 26 53.21 -18.79 -24.10
N VAL A 27 53.28 -19.98 -24.69
CA VAL A 27 52.09 -20.77 -25.04
C VAL A 27 51.33 -21.19 -23.77
N ILE A 28 52.06 -21.67 -22.75
CA ILE A 28 51.47 -22.04 -21.46
C ILE A 28 50.82 -20.83 -20.79
N ALA A 29 51.46 -19.65 -20.82
CA ALA A 29 50.89 -18.42 -20.27
C ALA A 29 49.56 -18.05 -20.94
N GLN A 30 49.46 -18.22 -22.26
CA GLN A 30 48.23 -17.93 -23.01
C GLN A 30 47.12 -18.91 -22.69
N ASP A 31 47.40 -20.22 -22.60
CA ASP A 31 46.40 -21.23 -22.23
C ASP A 31 45.91 -21.02 -20.79
N LEU A 32 46.82 -20.75 -19.84
CA LEU A 32 46.45 -20.48 -18.46
C LEU A 32 45.58 -19.22 -18.33
N GLU A 33 45.89 -18.17 -19.09
CA GLU A 33 45.05 -16.97 -19.15
C GLU A 33 43.65 -17.26 -19.72
N TYR A 34 43.56 -18.11 -20.75
CA TYR A 34 42.28 -18.55 -21.31
C TYR A 34 41.45 -19.31 -20.27
N ARG A 35 42.06 -20.28 -19.57
CA ARG A 35 41.40 -21.06 -18.52
C ARG A 35 40.93 -20.20 -17.35
N LEU A 36 41.71 -19.21 -16.93
CA LEU A 36 41.34 -18.28 -15.87
C LEU A 36 40.12 -17.43 -16.26
N LYS A 37 40.10 -16.91 -17.50
CA LYS A 37 38.96 -16.14 -18.02
C LYS A 37 37.70 -17.00 -18.11
N GLU A 38 37.84 -18.25 -18.56
CA GLU A 38 36.75 -19.21 -18.64
C GLU A 38 36.15 -19.49 -17.25
N LEU A 39 37.02 -19.71 -16.25
CA LEU A 39 36.60 -19.91 -14.86
C LEU A 39 35.91 -18.67 -14.29
N ALA A 40 36.46 -17.48 -14.52
CA ALA A 40 35.89 -16.22 -14.04
C ALA A 40 34.50 -15.95 -14.65
N GLN A 41 34.30 -16.29 -15.92
CA GLN A 41 32.99 -16.20 -16.56
C GLN A 41 31.98 -17.15 -15.93
N GLU A 42 32.37 -18.40 -15.67
CA GLU A 42 31.48 -19.39 -15.06
C GLU A 42 31.12 -19.00 -13.62
N ALA A 43 32.09 -18.57 -12.82
CA ALA A 43 31.86 -18.06 -11.46
C ALA A 43 30.94 -16.82 -11.47
N SER A 44 31.07 -15.94 -12.47
CA SER A 44 30.18 -14.80 -12.63
C SER A 44 28.73 -15.21 -12.92
N LYS A 45 28.50 -16.33 -13.63
CA LYS A 45 27.14 -16.86 -13.83
C LYS A 45 26.53 -17.33 -12.52
N PHE A 46 27.28 -18.02 -11.67
CA PHE A 46 26.83 -18.42 -10.33
C PHE A 46 26.52 -17.22 -9.43
N MET A 47 27.33 -16.17 -9.49
CA MET A 47 27.09 -14.92 -8.76
C MET A 47 25.77 -14.24 -9.19
N ILE A 48 25.55 -14.11 -10.50
CA ILE A 48 24.34 -13.50 -11.06
C ILE A 48 23.11 -14.36 -10.73
N ALA A 49 23.22 -15.69 -10.86
CA ALA A 49 22.16 -16.62 -10.48
C ALA A 49 21.79 -16.52 -8.99
N SER A 50 22.78 -16.21 -8.15
CA SER A 50 22.61 -15.95 -6.72
C SER A 50 22.09 -14.55 -6.40
N LYS A 51 21.80 -13.71 -7.40
CA LYS A 51 21.34 -12.31 -7.25
C LYS A 51 22.31 -11.42 -6.46
N ARG A 52 23.61 -11.72 -6.54
CA ARG A 52 24.68 -10.95 -5.89
C ARG A 52 25.45 -10.15 -6.95
N THR A 53 26.08 -9.07 -6.51
CA THR A 53 26.94 -8.21 -7.36
C THR A 53 28.43 -8.36 -7.04
N LYS A 54 28.77 -9.01 -5.91
CA LYS A 54 30.14 -9.31 -5.49
C LYS A 54 30.40 -10.80 -5.66
N LEU A 55 31.49 -11.13 -6.36
CA LEU A 55 31.94 -12.51 -6.54
C LEU A 55 32.48 -13.04 -5.21
N THR A 56 32.06 -14.24 -4.83
CA THR A 56 32.51 -14.90 -3.60
C THR A 56 33.34 -16.15 -3.90
N ILE A 57 34.07 -16.65 -2.90
CA ILE A 57 34.90 -17.85 -3.01
C ILE A 57 34.04 -19.06 -3.39
N GLU A 58 32.82 -19.16 -2.84
CA GLU A 58 31.86 -20.20 -3.17
C GLU A 58 31.50 -20.22 -4.66
N ASP A 59 31.31 -19.05 -5.28
CA ASP A 59 30.99 -18.96 -6.72
C ASP A 59 32.12 -19.56 -7.59
N VAL A 60 33.38 -19.33 -7.19
CA VAL A 60 34.56 -19.90 -7.87
C VAL A 60 34.65 -21.40 -7.63
N ASN A 61 34.38 -21.87 -6.40
CA ASN A 61 34.36 -23.29 -6.09
C ASN A 61 33.25 -24.04 -6.85
N TYR A 62 32.06 -23.46 -6.99
CA TYR A 62 31.01 -24.02 -7.84
C TYR A 62 31.41 -24.07 -9.32
N ALA A 63 32.13 -23.05 -9.80
CA ALA A 63 32.67 -23.03 -11.15
C ALA A 63 33.79 -24.07 -11.39
N LEU A 64 34.59 -24.39 -10.37
CA LEU A 64 35.57 -25.49 -10.42
C LEU A 64 34.86 -26.84 -10.46
N LEU A 65 33.88 -27.04 -9.58
CA LEU A 65 33.08 -28.26 -9.53
C LEU A 65 32.33 -28.52 -10.85
N SER A 66 31.79 -27.48 -11.49
CA SER A 66 31.11 -27.62 -12.79
C SER A 66 32.05 -28.03 -13.93
N ARG A 67 33.37 -27.91 -13.72
CA ARG A 67 34.41 -28.29 -14.68
C ARG A 67 35.14 -29.58 -14.27
N GLU A 68 34.62 -30.29 -13.28
CA GLU A 68 35.23 -31.50 -12.73
C GLU A 68 36.65 -31.26 -12.17
N VAL A 69 36.90 -30.03 -11.68
CA VAL A 69 38.13 -29.67 -10.98
C VAL A 69 37.84 -29.63 -9.48
N ASP A 70 38.75 -30.20 -8.69
CA ASP A 70 38.62 -30.20 -7.24
C ASP A 70 38.57 -28.76 -6.69
N PRO A 71 37.67 -28.48 -5.72
CA PRO A 71 37.53 -27.15 -5.14
C PRO A 71 38.76 -26.77 -4.32
N LEU A 72 39.06 -25.48 -4.27
CA LEU A 72 40.16 -24.96 -3.47
C LEU A 72 39.73 -24.84 -2.01
N LEU A 73 40.40 -25.58 -1.13
CA LEU A 73 40.18 -25.58 0.31
C LEU A 73 41.10 -24.58 1.00
N GLY A 74 40.68 -24.07 2.16
CA GLY A 74 41.49 -23.15 2.98
C GLY A 74 41.29 -21.67 2.66
N TYR A 75 40.28 -21.31 1.87
CA TYR A 75 39.89 -19.93 1.63
C TYR A 75 38.56 -19.63 2.30
N ASP A 76 38.55 -18.68 3.23
CA ASP A 76 37.32 -18.17 3.86
C ASP A 76 37.16 -16.68 3.57
N THR A 77 35.92 -16.21 3.57
CA THR A 77 35.57 -14.80 3.42
C THR A 77 35.90 -13.97 4.66
N SER A 78 36.02 -14.61 5.83
CA SER A 78 36.36 -13.94 7.08
C SER A 78 37.85 -13.61 7.19
N ASP A 79 38.70 -14.36 6.49
CA ASP A 79 40.14 -14.20 6.52
C ASP A 79 40.64 -13.37 5.33
N SER A 80 41.30 -12.25 5.62
CA SER A 80 41.85 -11.37 4.59
C SER A 80 43.31 -11.72 4.35
N LEU A 81 43.62 -12.24 3.17
CA LEU A 81 45.00 -12.54 2.77
C LEU A 81 45.80 -11.24 2.58
N VAL A 82 46.80 -11.01 3.44
CA VAL A 82 47.71 -9.87 3.37
C VAL A 82 49.03 -10.31 2.73
N PHE A 83 49.27 -9.88 1.49
CA PHE A 83 50.52 -10.17 0.79
C PHE A 83 51.66 -9.27 1.31
N LYS A 84 52.72 -9.87 1.86
CA LYS A 84 53.93 -9.19 2.32
C LYS A 84 55.06 -9.36 1.30
N LEU A 85 55.78 -8.28 1.01
CA LEU A 85 56.95 -8.28 0.10
C LEU A 85 58.20 -8.78 0.85
N VAL A 86 58.96 -9.68 0.24
CA VAL A 86 60.26 -10.12 0.76
C VAL A 86 61.31 -9.03 0.48
N PRO A 87 61.97 -8.46 1.52
CA PRO A 87 62.95 -7.40 1.34
C PRO A 87 64.08 -7.79 0.38
N GLY A 88 64.37 -6.93 -0.61
CA GLY A 88 65.44 -7.15 -1.58
C GLY A 88 65.07 -8.06 -2.77
N SER A 89 63.80 -8.45 -2.91
CA SER A 89 63.29 -9.19 -4.06
C SER A 89 61.92 -8.67 -4.49
N ASN A 90 61.43 -9.12 -5.65
CA ASN A 90 60.05 -8.84 -6.13
C ASN A 90 59.06 -9.97 -5.74
N LEU A 91 59.39 -10.76 -4.72
CA LEU A 91 58.59 -11.90 -4.29
C LEU A 91 57.63 -11.49 -3.17
N TYR A 92 56.37 -11.93 -3.28
CA TYR A 92 55.35 -11.76 -2.26
C TYR A 92 55.07 -13.11 -1.60
N TYR A 93 54.83 -13.10 -0.30
CA TYR A 93 54.37 -14.26 0.45
C TYR A 93 53.19 -13.88 1.34
N VAL A 94 52.35 -14.86 1.64
CA VAL A 94 51.34 -14.75 2.67
C VAL A 94 51.97 -15.30 3.95
N PRO A 95 52.12 -14.50 5.03
CA PRO A 95 52.62 -15.00 6.29
C PRO A 95 51.63 -16.02 6.87
N ASP A 96 52.13 -17.19 7.21
CA ASP A 96 51.36 -18.22 7.93
C ASP A 96 51.89 -18.27 9.36
N GLU A 97 51.15 -17.66 10.30
CA GLU A 97 51.52 -17.60 11.71
C GLU A 97 50.94 -18.80 12.44
N GLU A 98 51.79 -19.61 13.08
CA GLU A 98 51.35 -20.75 13.87
C GLU A 98 50.53 -20.27 15.08
N VAL A 99 49.29 -20.76 15.18
CA VAL A 99 48.37 -20.44 16.27
C VAL A 99 48.32 -21.59 17.26
N ASP A 100 48.42 -21.28 18.55
CA ASP A 100 48.32 -22.28 19.61
C ASP A 100 46.87 -22.80 19.75
N LEU A 101 46.71 -24.11 19.83
CA LEU A 101 45.40 -24.78 19.91
C LEU A 101 44.61 -24.35 21.15
N GLU A 102 45.28 -24.11 22.27
CA GLU A 102 44.61 -23.66 23.50
C GLU A 102 43.98 -22.27 23.32
N THR A 103 44.59 -21.40 22.52
CA THR A 103 44.04 -20.06 22.24
C THR A 103 42.78 -20.13 21.38
N VAL A 104 42.73 -21.05 20.41
CA VAL A 104 41.54 -21.28 19.57
C VAL A 104 40.40 -21.87 20.40
N LEU A 105 40.70 -22.85 21.26
CA LEU A 105 39.70 -23.49 22.12
C LEU A 105 39.07 -22.52 23.13
N ASN A 106 39.86 -21.57 23.64
CA ASN A 106 39.40 -20.54 24.57
C ASN A 106 38.77 -19.32 23.88
N SER A 107 38.71 -19.31 22.54
CA SER A 107 38.11 -18.20 21.79
C SER A 107 36.59 -18.14 22.00
N PRO A 108 36.00 -16.94 22.16
CA PRO A 108 34.56 -16.81 22.37
C PRO A 108 33.80 -17.15 21.08
N LEU A 109 32.63 -17.79 21.24
CA LEU A 109 31.75 -18.11 20.12
C LEU A 109 31.30 -16.83 19.37
N PRO A 110 31.18 -16.89 18.04
CA PRO A 110 30.71 -15.75 17.25
C PRO A 110 29.26 -15.41 17.56
N LYS A 111 28.90 -14.13 17.38
CA LYS A 111 27.53 -13.67 17.57
C LYS A 111 26.65 -14.13 16.40
N ILE A 112 25.52 -14.74 16.75
CA ILE A 112 24.55 -15.21 15.75
C ILE A 112 23.66 -14.02 15.34
N PRO A 113 23.48 -13.76 14.03
CA PRO A 113 22.56 -12.72 13.57
C PRO A 113 21.10 -13.09 13.87
N HIS A 114 20.23 -12.07 13.92
CA HIS A 114 18.79 -12.31 14.04
C HIS A 114 18.24 -13.05 12.81
N LYS A 115 17.15 -13.80 13.03
CA LYS A 115 16.42 -14.44 11.93
C LYS A 115 15.91 -13.38 10.93
N PRO A 116 15.89 -13.68 9.62
CA PRO A 116 15.40 -12.74 8.62
C PRO A 116 13.92 -12.45 8.83
N VAL A 117 13.54 -11.17 8.84
CA VAL A 117 12.16 -10.69 8.96
C VAL A 117 11.87 -9.72 7.81
N VAL A 118 10.67 -9.78 7.25
CA VAL A 118 10.22 -8.88 6.18
C VAL A 118 9.42 -7.73 6.79
N SER A 119 9.90 -6.50 6.59
CA SER A 119 9.16 -5.27 6.90
C SER A 119 8.60 -4.66 5.61
N LYS A 120 7.36 -4.16 5.65
CA LYS A 120 6.66 -3.58 4.50
C LYS A 120 6.42 -2.11 4.72
N HIS A 121 6.58 -1.31 3.67
CA HIS A 121 6.27 0.11 3.66
C HIS A 121 5.81 0.52 2.25
N TRP A 122 5.18 1.70 2.14
CA TRP A 122 4.80 2.27 0.86
C TRP A 122 6.01 2.91 0.18
N LEU A 123 6.46 2.32 -0.93
CA LEU A 123 7.52 2.91 -1.75
C LEU A 123 7.00 4.10 -2.57
N ALA A 124 5.79 4.00 -3.11
CA ALA A 124 5.15 5.04 -3.89
C ALA A 124 3.63 4.97 -3.76
N ILE A 125 2.99 6.14 -3.80
CA ILE A 125 1.53 6.32 -3.87
C ILE A 125 1.29 7.24 -5.07
N GLU A 126 0.52 6.78 -6.06
CA GLU A 126 0.26 7.55 -7.31
C GLU A 126 1.54 8.04 -8.01
N GLY A 127 2.59 7.23 -7.99
CA GLY A 127 3.89 7.55 -8.59
C GLY A 127 4.78 8.49 -7.77
N VAL A 128 4.30 9.01 -6.64
CA VAL A 128 5.07 9.87 -5.73
C VAL A 128 5.58 9.05 -4.55
N GLN A 129 6.87 9.14 -4.25
CA GLN A 129 7.46 8.48 -3.09
C GLN A 129 7.11 9.25 -1.80
N PRO A 130 6.44 8.62 -0.81
CA PRO A 130 6.16 9.28 0.45
C PRO A 130 7.45 9.49 1.23
N GLN A 131 7.55 10.62 1.93
CA GLN A 131 8.71 10.97 2.76
C GLN A 131 8.64 10.25 4.12
N ILE A 132 8.86 8.94 4.09
CA ILE A 132 9.02 8.10 5.27
C ILE A 132 10.50 7.74 5.47
N PRO A 133 10.95 7.44 6.70
CA PRO A 133 12.36 7.14 6.98
C PRO A 133 12.95 5.99 6.16
N GLN A 134 12.11 5.08 5.65
CA GLN A 134 12.52 3.93 4.84
C GLN A 134 12.77 4.29 3.36
N ASN A 135 12.22 5.40 2.88
CA ASN A 135 12.39 5.83 1.49
C ASN A 135 13.59 6.78 1.37
N PRO A 136 14.34 6.69 0.27
CA PRO A 136 15.46 7.60 0.03
C PRO A 136 14.95 9.04 -0.07
N LEU A 137 15.72 9.97 0.48
CA LEU A 137 15.41 11.39 0.31
C LEU A 137 15.72 11.81 -1.15
N PRO A 138 14.91 12.66 -1.78
CA PRO A 138 15.10 13.09 -3.18
C PRO A 138 16.50 13.65 -3.51
N VAL A 139 17.26 14.06 -2.49
CA VAL A 139 18.61 14.64 -2.60
C VAL A 139 19.66 13.58 -2.97
N GLU A 140 19.40 12.28 -2.79
CA GLU A 140 20.41 11.23 -3.01
C GLU A 140 20.66 10.90 -4.50
N ARG A 141 19.97 11.55 -5.45
CA ARG A 141 20.26 11.39 -6.90
C ARG A 141 21.23 12.42 -7.48
N MET A 142 21.75 13.36 -6.69
CA MET A 142 22.81 14.26 -7.15
C MET A 142 24.18 13.73 -6.74
N PRO A 143 25.09 13.39 -7.69
CA PRO A 143 26.50 13.25 -7.37
C PRO A 143 27.01 14.61 -6.86
N GLU A 144 27.42 14.67 -5.59
CA GLU A 144 28.23 15.72 -4.95
C GLU A 144 28.08 17.16 -5.49
N ALA A 145 26.86 17.68 -5.57
CA ALA A 145 26.62 19.09 -5.89
C ALA A 145 26.08 19.83 -4.67
N ARG A 146 26.99 20.56 -4.01
CA ARG A 146 26.83 21.79 -3.20
C ARG A 146 25.51 21.94 -2.44
N LYS A 147 25.61 21.76 -1.11
CA LYS A 147 24.62 22.20 -0.12
C LYS A 147 24.59 23.73 -0.08
N ASP A 148 23.53 24.35 -0.60
CA ASP A 148 23.01 25.62 -0.10
C ASP A 148 21.50 25.69 -0.37
N ASP A 149 20.77 26.17 0.65
CA ASP A 149 19.33 26.49 0.71
C ASP A 149 18.29 25.35 0.70
N SER A 150 18.10 24.75 1.88
CA SER A 150 17.22 23.60 2.14
C SER A 150 15.89 23.93 2.86
N LEU A 151 15.44 25.20 2.90
CA LEU A 151 14.18 25.57 3.58
C LEU A 151 13.14 26.28 2.70
N ALA A 152 13.54 26.92 1.60
CA ALA A 152 12.60 27.56 0.67
C ALA A 152 12.00 26.56 -0.34
N ALA A 153 12.80 25.63 -0.86
CA ALA A 153 12.37 24.62 -1.83
C ALA A 153 11.34 23.61 -1.28
N MET A 154 11.34 23.35 0.04
CA MET A 154 10.36 22.46 0.66
C MET A 154 8.93 23.03 0.67
N LYS A 155 8.77 24.35 0.67
CA LYS A 155 7.44 24.98 0.62
C LYS A 155 6.88 25.03 -0.80
N GLU A 156 7.74 25.29 -1.80
CA GLU A 156 7.31 25.27 -3.20
C GLU A 156 6.89 23.87 -3.66
N ASP A 157 7.58 22.79 -3.25
CA ASP A 157 7.18 21.41 -3.61
C ASP A 157 5.86 20.92 -2.97
N LEU A 158 5.42 21.56 -1.89
CA LEU A 158 4.12 21.32 -1.27
C LEU A 158 3.01 22.13 -1.96
N GLU A 159 3.31 23.33 -2.46
CA GLU A 159 2.37 24.17 -3.19
C GLU A 159 2.21 23.76 -4.67
N ILE A 160 3.28 23.26 -5.32
CA ILE A 160 3.26 22.72 -6.69
C ILE A 160 2.42 21.44 -6.77
N ARG A 161 2.38 20.61 -5.71
CA ARG A 161 1.50 19.43 -5.64
C ARG A 161 0.01 19.77 -5.63
N ASN A 162 -0.37 20.95 -5.16
CA ASN A 162 -1.77 21.40 -5.17
C ASN A 162 -2.20 22.03 -6.50
N HIS A 163 -1.28 22.26 -7.44
CA HIS A 163 -1.57 22.88 -8.74
C HIS A 163 -1.00 22.14 -9.95
N MET A 164 -0.47 20.92 -9.79
CA MET A 164 -0.31 20.02 -10.92
C MET A 164 -1.71 19.68 -11.45
N LYS A 165 -2.21 20.53 -12.35
CA LYS A 165 -3.25 20.18 -13.31
C LYS A 165 -2.77 18.85 -13.88
N HIS A 166 -3.41 17.74 -13.47
CA HIS A 166 -3.12 16.44 -14.04
C HIS A 166 -3.08 16.66 -15.55
N LEU A 167 -2.02 16.20 -16.24
CA LEU A 167 -1.95 16.23 -17.70
C LEU A 167 -3.04 15.30 -18.22
N LEU A 168 -4.27 15.76 -18.15
CA LEU A 168 -5.45 15.01 -18.49
C LEU A 168 -5.56 15.09 -20.00
N SER A 169 -5.57 13.94 -20.66
CA SER A 169 -5.85 13.88 -22.09
C SER A 169 -7.17 14.59 -22.39
N LYS A 170 -7.28 15.18 -23.58
CA LYS A 170 -8.54 15.77 -24.07
C LYS A 170 -9.68 14.76 -24.03
N GLU A 171 -9.40 13.48 -24.28
CA GLU A 171 -10.38 12.40 -24.23
C GLU A 171 -10.91 12.15 -22.81
N LEU A 172 -10.02 12.15 -21.82
CA LEU A 172 -10.40 11.99 -20.42
C LEU A 172 -11.15 13.22 -19.88
N GLN A 173 -10.81 14.43 -20.36
CA GLN A 173 -11.59 15.64 -20.08
C GLN A 173 -13.01 15.52 -20.65
N MET A 174 -13.16 15.15 -21.93
CA MET A 174 -14.47 14.95 -22.54
C MET A 174 -15.28 13.86 -21.83
N TYR A 175 -14.64 12.79 -21.38
CA TYR A 175 -15.29 11.73 -20.60
C TYR A 175 -15.81 12.26 -19.26
N TYR A 176 -14.97 12.99 -18.52
CA TYR A 176 -15.36 13.62 -17.25
C TYR A 176 -16.53 14.60 -17.44
N GLU A 177 -16.43 15.49 -18.43
CA GLU A 177 -17.49 16.46 -18.74
C GLU A 177 -18.81 15.78 -19.08
N LYS A 178 -18.78 14.71 -19.87
CA LYS A 178 -19.97 13.95 -20.26
C LYS A 178 -20.64 13.27 -19.06
N ILE A 179 -19.87 12.69 -18.14
CA ILE A 179 -20.41 12.10 -16.90
C ILE A 179 -21.00 13.18 -16.00
N VAL A 180 -20.31 14.31 -15.82
CA VAL A 180 -20.82 15.43 -15.02
C VAL A 180 -22.12 15.97 -15.61
N GLN A 181 -22.21 16.05 -16.94
CA GLN A 181 -23.43 16.46 -17.63
C GLN A 181 -24.59 15.48 -17.37
N PHE A 182 -24.37 14.17 -17.51
CA PHE A 182 -25.39 13.15 -17.20
C PHE A 182 -25.87 13.21 -15.75
N VAL A 183 -24.98 13.49 -14.80
CA VAL A 183 -25.37 13.67 -13.40
C VAL A 183 -26.23 14.93 -13.22
N LYS A 184 -25.90 16.05 -13.87
CA LYS A 184 -26.66 17.31 -13.76
C LYS A 184 -28.03 17.24 -14.44
N ASP A 185 -28.08 16.67 -15.64
CA ASP A 185 -29.29 16.57 -16.45
C ASP A 185 -30.22 15.44 -15.94
N ARG A 186 -29.71 14.55 -15.06
CA ARG A 186 -30.36 13.33 -14.54
C ARG A 186 -30.79 12.34 -15.62
N GLU A 187 -30.15 12.41 -16.77
CA GLU A 187 -30.38 11.48 -17.86
C GLU A 187 -29.31 10.38 -17.84
N HIS A 188 -29.72 9.13 -18.12
CA HIS A 188 -28.80 7.99 -18.27
C HIS A 188 -27.85 7.75 -17.09
N ILE A 189 -28.27 8.03 -15.85
CA ILE A 189 -27.47 7.81 -14.63
C ILE A 189 -27.03 6.35 -14.50
N GLU A 190 -27.86 5.39 -14.92
CA GLU A 190 -27.53 3.97 -14.85
C GLU A 190 -26.34 3.62 -15.75
N VAL A 191 -26.34 4.17 -16.96
CA VAL A 191 -25.24 4.00 -17.91
C VAL A 191 -23.97 4.63 -17.34
N ALA A 192 -24.07 5.84 -16.77
CA ALA A 192 -22.93 6.50 -16.16
C ALA A 192 -22.37 5.70 -14.96
N ALA A 193 -23.24 5.10 -14.15
CA ALA A 193 -22.86 4.28 -13.01
C ALA A 193 -22.18 2.97 -13.44
N GLU A 194 -22.66 2.33 -14.50
CA GLU A 194 -22.02 1.14 -15.09
C GLU A 194 -20.67 1.49 -15.70
N CYS A 195 -20.57 2.62 -16.40
CA CYS A 195 -19.31 3.14 -16.93
C CYS A 195 -18.28 3.32 -15.80
N LEU A 196 -18.62 3.99 -14.70
CA LEU A 196 -17.68 4.17 -13.59
C LEU A 196 -17.28 2.86 -12.91
N GLN A 197 -18.17 1.85 -12.93
CA GLN A 197 -17.92 0.56 -12.29
C GLN A 197 -17.01 -0.35 -13.14
N MET A 198 -17.13 -0.31 -14.47
CA MET A 198 -16.41 -1.21 -15.38
C MET A 198 -15.17 -0.60 -16.02
N GLU A 199 -15.13 0.72 -16.20
CA GLU A 199 -14.06 1.37 -16.95
C GLU A 199 -12.70 1.27 -16.24
N SER A 200 -11.65 1.05 -17.02
CA SER A 200 -10.26 1.02 -16.57
C SER A 200 -9.52 2.26 -17.06
N GLY A 201 -8.49 2.72 -16.34
CA GLY A 201 -7.71 3.89 -16.76
C GLY A 201 -8.28 5.25 -16.35
N ILE A 202 -9.40 5.30 -15.61
CA ILE A 202 -9.95 6.54 -15.03
C ILE A 202 -9.26 6.97 -13.73
N GLN A 203 -8.13 6.36 -13.35
CA GLN A 203 -7.41 6.60 -12.09
C GLN A 203 -7.04 8.08 -11.90
N GLN A 204 -6.65 8.77 -12.98
CA GLN A 204 -6.32 10.19 -12.94
C GLN A 204 -7.55 11.09 -12.70
N LEU A 205 -8.76 10.61 -12.99
CA LEU A 205 -10.01 11.35 -12.81
C LEU A 205 -10.59 11.22 -11.39
N ILE A 206 -10.10 10.27 -10.58
CA ILE A 206 -10.65 9.97 -9.26
C ILE A 206 -10.61 11.17 -8.31
N PRO A 207 -9.50 11.93 -8.18
CA PRO A 207 -9.49 13.13 -7.34
C PRO A 207 -10.59 14.13 -7.75
N TYR A 208 -10.80 14.29 -9.06
CA TYR A 208 -11.78 15.21 -9.62
C TYR A 208 -13.21 14.74 -9.37
N PHE A 209 -13.51 13.45 -9.57
CA PHE A 209 -14.83 12.89 -9.25
C PHE A 209 -15.12 12.96 -7.75
N VAL A 210 -14.17 12.60 -6.90
CA VAL A 210 -14.34 12.68 -5.44
C VAL A 210 -14.58 14.11 -5.00
N HIS A 211 -13.84 15.07 -5.53
CA HIS A 211 -14.06 16.50 -5.24
C HIS A 211 -15.42 16.98 -5.74
N PHE A 212 -15.77 16.69 -7.00
CA PHE A 212 -17.05 17.07 -7.59
C PHE A 212 -18.23 16.52 -6.80
N PHE A 213 -18.25 15.22 -6.52
CA PHE A 213 -19.34 14.62 -5.77
C PHE A 213 -19.40 15.12 -4.31
N ASN A 214 -18.26 15.41 -3.67
CA ASN A 214 -18.22 16.01 -2.33
C ASN A 214 -18.88 17.40 -2.33
N GLU A 215 -18.56 18.24 -3.32
CA GLU A 215 -19.18 19.56 -3.45
C GLU A 215 -20.68 19.47 -3.73
N GLU A 216 -21.09 18.57 -4.62
CA GLU A 216 -22.49 18.40 -4.99
C GLU A 216 -23.33 17.88 -3.82
N ILE A 217 -22.81 16.94 -3.02
CA ILE A 217 -23.46 16.50 -1.78
C ILE A 217 -23.70 17.70 -0.85
N LEU A 218 -22.70 18.56 -0.64
CA LEU A 218 -22.80 19.69 0.28
C LEU A 218 -23.76 20.77 -0.21
N LYS A 219 -23.77 21.06 -1.51
CA LYS A 219 -24.65 22.06 -2.12
C LYS A 219 -26.11 21.59 -2.14
N ASN A 220 -26.35 20.31 -2.41
CA ASN A 220 -27.67 19.77 -2.72
C ASN A 220 -28.28 18.86 -1.64
N LEU A 221 -27.93 19.07 -0.37
CA LEU A 221 -28.49 18.30 0.76
C LEU A 221 -30.03 18.29 0.82
N ARG A 222 -30.69 19.34 0.30
CA ARG A 222 -32.16 19.46 0.32
C ARG A 222 -32.86 18.59 -0.72
N ASN A 223 -32.20 18.25 -1.83
CA ASN A 223 -32.80 17.47 -2.91
C ASN A 223 -32.46 15.98 -2.75
N GLY A 224 -33.36 15.23 -2.10
CA GLY A 224 -33.13 13.82 -1.78
C GLY A 224 -32.94 12.93 -3.03
N LYS A 225 -33.69 13.19 -4.11
CA LYS A 225 -33.53 12.42 -5.36
C LYS A 225 -32.14 12.60 -5.97
N TYR A 226 -31.61 13.83 -5.95
CA TYR A 226 -30.29 14.12 -6.53
C TYR A 226 -29.19 13.41 -5.74
N LEU A 227 -29.35 13.42 -4.42
CA LEU A 227 -28.42 12.81 -3.50
C LEU A 227 -28.34 11.28 -3.69
N ILE A 228 -29.47 10.63 -3.95
CA ILE A 228 -29.52 9.20 -4.28
C ILE A 228 -28.68 8.89 -5.53
N ASP A 229 -28.82 9.71 -6.57
CA ASP A 229 -28.09 9.53 -7.83
C ASP A 229 -26.58 9.67 -7.61
N ILE A 230 -26.13 10.69 -6.85
CA ILE A 230 -24.72 10.88 -6.52
C ILE A 230 -24.17 9.74 -5.65
N ILE A 231 -24.92 9.28 -4.65
CA ILE A 231 -24.49 8.15 -3.80
C ILE A 231 -24.36 6.88 -4.66
N ARG A 232 -25.27 6.66 -5.62
CA ARG A 232 -25.18 5.53 -6.57
C ARG A 232 -23.90 5.61 -7.40
N MET A 233 -23.53 6.79 -7.89
CA MET A 233 -22.27 7.00 -8.62
C MET A 233 -21.04 6.76 -7.75
N TYR A 234 -21.06 7.22 -6.49
CA TYR A 234 -20.03 6.93 -5.50
C TYR A 234 -19.89 5.43 -5.25
N GLU A 235 -21.01 4.73 -5.06
CA GLU A 235 -21.02 3.30 -4.81
C GLU A 235 -20.43 2.53 -5.99
N SER A 236 -20.80 2.89 -7.23
CA SER A 236 -20.20 2.33 -8.44
C SER A 236 -18.69 2.55 -8.52
N LEU A 237 -18.22 3.74 -8.15
CA LEU A 237 -16.79 4.05 -8.11
C LEU A 237 -16.03 3.20 -7.08
N ILE A 238 -16.62 2.98 -5.91
CA ILE A 238 -16.01 2.18 -4.83
C ILE A 238 -16.03 0.68 -5.19
N LYS A 239 -17.06 0.21 -5.92
CA LYS A 239 -17.16 -1.19 -6.38
C LYS A 239 -16.19 -1.51 -7.52
N ASN A 240 -15.58 -0.52 -8.16
CA ASN A 240 -14.65 -0.75 -9.27
C ASN A 240 -13.33 -1.37 -8.76
N LYS A 241 -13.10 -2.63 -9.13
CA LYS A 241 -11.91 -3.41 -8.73
C LYS A 241 -10.62 -2.96 -9.42
N MET A 242 -10.72 -2.21 -10.52
CA MET A 242 -9.56 -1.77 -11.33
C MET A 242 -8.90 -0.51 -10.76
N ILE A 243 -9.49 0.07 -9.71
CA ILE A 243 -9.09 1.36 -9.16
C ILE A 243 -8.63 1.18 -7.72
N PHE A 244 -7.49 1.78 -7.40
CA PHE A 244 -7.00 1.87 -6.03
C PHE A 244 -7.65 3.07 -5.32
N ILE A 245 -8.85 2.87 -4.75
CA ILE A 245 -9.64 3.94 -4.11
C ILE A 245 -9.15 4.28 -2.68
N GLU A 246 -8.36 3.39 -2.11
CA GLU A 246 -7.78 3.44 -0.76
C GLU A 246 -7.23 4.82 -0.34
N PRO A 247 -6.42 5.53 -1.14
CA PRO A 247 -5.91 6.85 -0.78
C PRO A 247 -7.00 7.90 -0.56
N TYR A 248 -8.14 7.79 -1.24
CA TYR A 248 -9.21 8.79 -1.24
C TYR A 248 -10.30 8.54 -0.19
N MET A 249 -10.26 7.38 0.47
CA MET A 249 -11.26 6.95 1.45
C MET A 249 -11.48 7.97 2.57
N HIS A 250 -10.41 8.64 3.01
CA HIS A 250 -10.48 9.65 4.07
C HIS A 250 -11.28 10.90 3.68
N GLN A 251 -11.42 11.19 2.37
CA GLN A 251 -12.19 12.31 1.82
C GLN A 251 -13.62 11.90 1.45
N MET A 252 -13.84 10.66 1.04
CA MET A 252 -15.17 10.14 0.67
C MET A 252 -16.04 9.84 1.89
N LEU A 253 -15.44 9.27 2.94
CA LEU A 253 -16.15 8.83 4.13
C LEU A 253 -16.89 9.96 4.87
N PRO A 254 -16.31 11.16 5.10
CA PRO A 254 -17.02 12.27 5.73
C PRO A 254 -18.26 12.71 4.97
N SER A 255 -18.22 12.72 3.63
CA SER A 255 -19.36 13.11 2.80
C SER A 255 -20.48 12.09 2.86
N LEU A 256 -20.16 10.79 2.80
CA LEU A 256 -21.14 9.72 3.00
C LEU A 256 -21.73 9.74 4.42
N LEU A 257 -20.91 9.97 5.46
CA LEU A 257 -21.39 10.12 6.83
C LEU A 257 -22.29 11.35 7.00
N THR A 258 -22.00 12.44 6.28
CA THR A 258 -22.85 13.63 6.25
C THR A 258 -24.21 13.33 5.60
N CYS A 259 -24.24 12.50 4.55
CA CYS A 259 -25.48 12.00 3.96
C CYS A 259 -26.29 11.10 4.90
N VAL A 260 -25.67 10.43 5.87
CA VAL A 260 -26.39 9.62 6.87
C VAL A 260 -26.91 10.49 8.01
N VAL A 261 -26.07 11.37 8.54
CA VAL A 261 -26.31 12.09 9.81
C VAL A 261 -26.91 13.49 9.62
N GLY A 262 -26.91 14.03 8.41
CA GLY A 262 -27.33 15.41 8.13
C GLY A 262 -28.72 15.77 8.65
N LYS A 263 -28.85 16.98 9.22
CA LYS A 263 -30.08 17.48 9.88
C LYS A 263 -31.24 17.77 8.92
N SER A 264 -30.95 18.07 7.65
CA SER A 264 -31.89 18.66 6.69
C SER A 264 -31.80 18.00 5.31
N ILE A 265 -31.85 16.67 5.29
CA ILE A 265 -31.74 15.89 4.05
C ILE A 265 -33.13 15.70 3.44
N GLY A 266 -33.31 16.10 2.17
CA GLY A 266 -34.52 15.76 1.42
C GLY A 266 -35.81 16.48 1.86
N ILE A 267 -35.73 17.75 2.26
CA ILE A 267 -36.90 18.51 2.76
C ILE A 267 -37.96 18.74 1.66
N ASP A 268 -37.55 18.87 0.40
CA ASP A 268 -38.46 19.18 -0.73
C ASP A 268 -39.43 18.04 -1.11
N GLY A 269 -39.31 16.86 -0.49
CA GLY A 269 -40.19 15.71 -0.72
C GLY A 269 -41.32 15.52 0.30
N LYS A 270 -41.43 16.38 1.32
CA LYS A 270 -42.47 16.24 2.35
C LYS A 270 -43.83 16.75 1.86
N GLU A 271 -44.47 16.03 0.96
CA GLU A 271 -45.93 16.10 0.89
C GLU A 271 -46.49 15.48 2.18
N LYS A 272 -46.90 16.34 3.11
CA LYS A 272 -47.68 15.93 4.29
C LYS A 272 -49.01 15.37 3.81
N VAL A 273 -49.12 14.06 3.62
CA VAL A 273 -50.42 13.40 3.59
C VAL A 273 -50.70 12.88 5.00
N LEU A 274 -51.73 13.47 5.61
CA LEU A 274 -52.29 13.07 6.88
C LEU A 274 -52.99 11.70 6.76
N LEU A 275 -52.70 10.84 7.74
CA LEU A 275 -53.54 9.77 8.29
C LEU A 275 -53.89 8.58 7.36
N ASP A 276 -53.30 7.41 7.62
CA ASP A 276 -54.03 6.30 8.24
C ASP A 276 -53.11 5.13 8.66
N GLU A 277 -53.46 4.50 9.79
CA GLU A 277 -52.71 3.48 10.54
C GLU A 277 -52.73 2.09 9.90
N GLN A 278 -52.28 1.95 8.65
CA GLN A 278 -52.00 0.65 8.05
C GLN A 278 -51.34 0.86 6.69
N VAL A 279 -50.05 0.51 6.57
CA VAL A 279 -49.38 -0.16 5.42
C VAL A 279 -47.87 -0.04 5.60
N LEU A 280 -47.25 -1.17 5.96
CA LEU A 280 -45.82 -1.38 6.20
C LEU A 280 -44.95 -1.39 4.91
N PHE A 281 -45.47 -0.93 3.77
CA PHE A 281 -44.86 -1.16 2.44
C PHE A 281 -44.94 0.02 1.45
N GLU A 282 -45.23 1.25 1.87
CA GLU A 282 -45.03 2.45 1.03
C GLU A 282 -43.84 3.30 1.49
N GLU A 283 -42.68 2.66 1.69
CA GLU A 283 -41.42 3.33 2.06
C GLU A 283 -40.72 4.06 0.90
N GLU A 284 -41.32 4.09 -0.31
CA GLU A 284 -40.70 4.60 -1.54
C GLU A 284 -40.79 6.13 -1.75
N LYS A 285 -41.59 6.86 -0.94
CA LYS A 285 -41.89 8.28 -1.24
C LYS A 285 -41.05 9.31 -0.47
N ASP A 286 -40.49 8.97 0.69
CA ASP A 286 -39.57 9.86 1.41
C ASP A 286 -38.15 9.79 0.85
N CYS A 287 -37.89 10.64 -0.13
CA CYS A 287 -36.60 10.73 -0.84
C CYS A 287 -35.41 10.96 0.12
N GLY A 288 -35.64 11.58 1.28
CA GLY A 288 -34.61 11.79 2.31
C GLY A 288 -34.22 10.51 3.07
N LEU A 289 -35.18 9.64 3.40
CA LEU A 289 -34.92 8.38 4.10
C LEU A 289 -34.21 7.37 3.17
N SER A 290 -34.63 7.32 1.91
CA SER A 290 -34.01 6.46 0.88
C SER A 290 -32.55 6.84 0.61
N ALA A 291 -32.21 8.14 0.61
CA ALA A 291 -30.82 8.58 0.49
C ALA A 291 -29.95 8.11 1.67
N ARG A 292 -30.46 8.18 2.90
CA ARG A 292 -29.77 7.71 4.11
C ARG A 292 -29.55 6.19 4.08
N ARG A 293 -30.56 5.42 3.65
CA ARG A 293 -30.43 3.96 3.51
C ARG A 293 -29.32 3.61 2.53
N ARG A 294 -29.31 4.21 1.34
CA ARG A 294 -28.28 3.95 0.34
C ARG A 294 -26.88 4.35 0.81
N ALA A 295 -26.73 5.53 1.43
CA ALA A 295 -25.46 5.94 2.01
C ALA A 295 -24.94 4.94 3.06
N SER A 296 -25.83 4.41 3.90
CA SER A 296 -25.46 3.41 4.90
C SER A 296 -25.06 2.06 4.31
N GLU A 297 -25.66 1.65 3.18
CA GLU A 297 -25.26 0.46 2.42
C GLU A 297 -23.87 0.64 1.81
N THR A 298 -23.59 1.81 1.24
CA THR A 298 -22.26 2.15 0.74
C THR A 298 -21.23 2.15 1.88
N ILE A 299 -21.54 2.73 3.03
CA ILE A 299 -20.65 2.71 4.22
C ILE A 299 -20.42 1.28 4.72
N LYS A 300 -21.44 0.43 4.71
CA LYS A 300 -21.28 -0.99 5.04
C LYS A 300 -20.31 -1.67 4.09
N TYR A 301 -20.48 -1.48 2.79
CA TYR A 301 -19.56 -2.05 1.79
C TYR A 301 -18.12 -1.60 2.03
N ILE A 302 -17.94 -0.31 2.34
CA ILE A 302 -16.64 0.26 2.73
C ILE A 302 -16.09 -0.42 3.99
N TYR A 303 -16.92 -0.59 5.02
CA TYR A 303 -16.53 -1.19 6.28
C TYR A 303 -16.11 -2.65 6.10
N ASP A 304 -16.91 -3.46 5.41
CA ASP A 304 -16.62 -4.88 5.19
C ASP A 304 -15.36 -5.09 4.34
N THR A 305 -15.13 -4.22 3.35
CA THR A 305 -13.99 -4.36 2.42
C THR A 305 -12.69 -3.82 3.03
N TYR A 306 -12.74 -2.67 3.71
CA TYR A 306 -11.55 -1.91 4.09
C TYR A 306 -11.25 -1.86 5.59
N SER A 307 -12.10 -2.45 6.46
CA SER A 307 -11.86 -2.44 7.92
C SER A 307 -10.57 -3.16 8.32
N LEU A 308 -10.09 -4.13 7.53
CA LEU A 308 -8.84 -4.84 7.82
C LEU A 308 -7.61 -4.06 7.35
N SER A 309 -7.70 -3.37 6.21
CA SER A 309 -6.62 -2.53 5.68
C SER A 309 -6.41 -1.27 6.52
N TYR A 310 -7.49 -0.69 7.05
CA TYR A 310 -7.47 0.56 7.82
C TYR A 310 -7.95 0.37 9.25
N THR A 311 -7.00 0.29 10.17
CA THR A 311 -7.28 0.21 11.62
C THR A 311 -8.02 1.44 12.16
N THR A 312 -7.90 2.59 11.50
CA THR A 312 -8.53 3.86 11.91
C THR A 312 -9.94 4.06 11.34
N LEU A 313 -10.33 3.30 10.32
CA LEU A 313 -11.63 3.45 9.64
C LEU A 313 -12.80 3.05 10.56
N ALA A 314 -12.74 1.83 11.08
CA ALA A 314 -13.76 1.28 11.95
C ALA A 314 -14.08 2.16 13.18
N PRO A 315 -13.08 2.57 14.01
CA PRO A 315 -13.36 3.42 15.16
C PRO A 315 -13.91 4.80 14.76
N ARG A 316 -13.48 5.36 13.62
CA ARG A 316 -13.96 6.67 13.15
C ARG A 316 -15.45 6.63 12.77
N VAL A 317 -15.88 5.59 12.03
CA VAL A 317 -17.29 5.40 11.65
C VAL A 317 -18.14 5.22 12.91
N LEU A 318 -17.75 4.28 13.78
CA LEU A 318 -18.49 3.97 15.00
C LEU A 318 -18.63 5.18 15.93
N ASN A 319 -17.53 5.90 16.21
CA ASN A 319 -17.55 7.08 17.07
C ASN A 319 -18.44 8.20 16.50
N THR A 320 -18.46 8.38 15.17
CA THR A 320 -19.28 9.42 14.54
C THR A 320 -20.78 9.10 14.65
N LEU A 321 -21.15 7.84 14.43
CA LEU A 321 -22.53 7.38 14.56
C LEU A 321 -22.99 7.39 16.02
N LEU A 322 -22.16 6.91 16.95
CA LEU A 322 -22.46 6.91 18.38
C LEU A 322 -22.60 8.32 18.96
N LYS A 323 -21.69 9.23 18.61
CA LYS A 323 -21.79 10.65 19.00
C LYS A 323 -23.09 11.28 18.51
N THR A 324 -23.58 10.84 17.35
CA THR A 324 -24.86 11.30 16.80
C THR A 324 -26.04 10.68 17.51
N TRP A 325 -25.96 9.40 17.86
CA TRP A 325 -27.00 8.71 18.58
C TRP A 325 -27.16 9.23 20.02
N ALA A 326 -26.06 9.53 20.70
CA ALA A 326 -26.06 10.04 22.08
C ALA A 326 -26.52 11.50 22.22
N ASP A 327 -26.54 12.27 21.13
CA ASP A 327 -26.91 13.69 21.14
C ASP A 327 -28.40 13.87 20.84
N PHE A 328 -29.22 13.99 21.90
CA PHE A 328 -30.68 14.18 21.81
C PHE A 328 -31.12 15.53 21.23
N THR A 329 -30.19 16.46 20.93
CA THR A 329 -30.52 17.74 20.28
C THR A 329 -30.69 17.61 18.76
N LYS A 330 -30.43 16.43 18.20
CA LYS A 330 -30.50 16.16 16.76
C LYS A 330 -31.91 15.72 16.33
N SER A 331 -32.20 15.85 15.03
CA SER A 331 -33.51 15.51 14.47
C SER A 331 -33.74 13.98 14.46
N GLU A 332 -35.00 13.55 14.57
CA GLU A 332 -35.41 12.13 14.53
C GLU A 332 -34.83 11.38 13.32
N GLU A 333 -34.83 12.06 12.19
CA GLU A 333 -34.24 11.66 10.92
C GLU A 333 -32.73 11.37 10.97
N SER A 334 -31.96 12.18 11.71
CA SER A 334 -30.53 11.94 11.93
C SER A 334 -30.29 10.75 12.85
N HIS A 335 -31.14 10.58 13.87
CA HIS A 335 -31.09 9.40 14.74
C HIS A 335 -31.44 8.12 13.96
N TYR A 336 -32.44 8.17 13.08
CA TYR A 336 -32.79 7.07 12.19
C TYR A 336 -31.61 6.63 11.34
N GLY A 337 -30.93 7.58 10.66
CA GLY A 337 -29.76 7.27 9.83
C GLY A 337 -28.61 6.64 10.62
N ALA A 338 -28.32 7.20 11.80
CA ALA A 338 -27.25 6.69 12.67
C ALA A 338 -27.54 5.26 13.15
N VAL A 339 -28.75 5.01 13.64
CA VAL A 339 -29.20 3.69 14.11
C VAL A 339 -29.25 2.68 12.97
N TYR A 340 -29.82 3.04 11.82
CA TYR A 340 -29.90 2.15 10.66
C TYR A 340 -28.50 1.72 10.18
N CYS A 341 -27.55 2.66 10.11
CA CYS A 341 -26.17 2.36 9.74
C CYS A 341 -25.48 1.45 10.77
N LEU A 342 -25.67 1.70 12.08
CA LEU A 342 -25.14 0.83 13.15
C LEU A 342 -25.70 -0.59 13.08
N CYS A 343 -27.01 -0.74 12.82
CA CYS A 343 -27.63 -2.05 12.63
C CYS A 343 -27.10 -2.78 11.40
N ASN A 344 -26.74 -2.06 10.34
CA ASN A 344 -26.31 -2.64 9.07
C ASN A 344 -24.80 -2.99 9.04
N LEU A 345 -23.97 -2.39 9.90
CA LEU A 345 -22.51 -2.58 9.95
C LEU A 345 -22.06 -4.00 10.37
N GLY A 346 -22.89 -4.75 11.11
CA GLY A 346 -22.65 -6.18 11.39
C GLY A 346 -23.05 -6.64 12.80
N LYS A 347 -23.28 -7.96 12.95
CA LYS A 347 -23.84 -8.56 14.18
C LYS A 347 -23.04 -8.26 15.46
N LYS A 348 -21.69 -8.28 15.38
CA LYS A 348 -20.82 -7.96 16.53
C LYS A 348 -20.97 -6.52 17.03
N VAL A 349 -21.19 -5.57 16.12
CA VAL A 349 -21.43 -4.17 16.46
C VAL A 349 -22.80 -4.02 17.11
N VAL A 350 -23.80 -4.74 16.61
CA VAL A 350 -25.15 -4.73 17.19
C VAL A 350 -25.16 -5.30 18.61
N GLU A 351 -24.53 -6.46 18.82
CA GLU A 351 -24.44 -7.10 20.13
C GLU A 351 -23.64 -6.27 21.14
N GLY A 352 -22.50 -5.73 20.72
CA GLY A 352 -21.61 -4.98 21.62
C GLY A 352 -22.07 -3.57 21.93
N VAL A 353 -22.65 -2.85 20.95
CA VAL A 353 -22.94 -1.42 21.08
C VAL A 353 -24.45 -1.18 21.12
N VAL A 354 -25.20 -1.67 20.13
CA VAL A 354 -26.63 -1.32 19.98
C VAL A 354 -27.46 -1.84 21.16
N ILE A 355 -27.22 -3.08 21.63
CA ILE A 355 -27.96 -3.65 22.76
C ILE A 355 -27.70 -2.88 24.06
N GLN A 356 -26.45 -2.48 24.31
CA GLN A 356 -26.07 -1.75 25.53
C GLN A 356 -26.73 -0.37 25.60
N PHE A 357 -26.71 0.37 24.49
CA PHE A 357 -27.29 1.73 24.42
C PHE A 357 -28.81 1.74 24.18
N LYS A 358 -29.41 0.61 23.80
CA LYS A 358 -30.87 0.49 23.55
C LYS A 358 -31.70 0.87 24.78
N ALA A 359 -31.37 0.32 25.95
CA ALA A 359 -32.17 0.52 27.17
C ALA A 359 -32.20 2.01 27.56
N GLU A 360 -31.03 2.63 27.60
CA GLU A 360 -30.88 4.06 27.90
C GLU A 360 -31.59 4.96 26.88
N TYR A 361 -31.51 4.61 25.58
CA TYR A 361 -32.18 5.37 24.54
C TYR A 361 -33.70 5.28 24.64
N LEU A 362 -34.26 4.07 24.83
CA LEU A 362 -35.71 3.87 24.96
C LEU A 362 -36.33 4.55 26.18
N GLU A 363 -35.57 4.69 27.28
CA GLU A 363 -36.01 5.42 28.47
C GLU A 363 -36.03 6.94 28.25
N LYS A 364 -35.04 7.47 27.52
CA LYS A 364 -34.88 8.91 27.29
C LYS A 364 -35.70 9.46 26.12
N THR A 365 -35.99 8.64 25.11
CA THR A 365 -36.84 9.03 23.98
C THR A 365 -38.29 8.57 24.18
N GLY A 366 -39.21 9.50 24.41
CA GLY A 366 -40.65 9.26 24.42
C GLY A 366 -41.23 8.96 23.02
N GLU A 367 -42.51 9.30 22.80
CA GLU A 367 -43.23 9.10 21.51
C GLU A 367 -42.69 9.96 20.34
N THR A 368 -41.79 10.91 20.62
CA THR A 368 -41.22 11.84 19.63
C THR A 368 -40.24 11.20 18.64
N PHE A 369 -39.82 9.95 18.84
CA PHE A 369 -38.87 9.23 17.97
C PHE A 369 -39.42 7.86 17.55
N SER A 370 -40.55 7.87 16.83
CA SER A 370 -41.26 6.66 16.44
C SER A 370 -40.47 5.80 15.42
N LEU A 371 -39.74 6.44 14.48
CA LEU A 371 -39.06 5.74 13.38
C LEU A 371 -37.81 4.97 13.84
N PRO A 372 -36.86 5.56 14.61
CA PRO A 372 -35.69 4.82 15.10
C PRO A 372 -36.07 3.70 16.07
N ARG A 373 -37.15 3.89 16.84
CA ARG A 373 -37.62 2.90 17.83
C ARG A 373 -38.16 1.64 17.16
N LYS A 374 -38.97 1.78 16.10
CA LYS A 374 -39.47 0.64 15.31
C LYS A 374 -38.33 -0.16 14.68
N LEU A 375 -37.31 0.52 14.15
CA LEU A 375 -36.11 -0.14 13.63
C LEU A 375 -35.33 -0.90 14.70
N LEU A 376 -35.09 -0.28 15.86
CA LEU A 376 -34.36 -0.93 16.95
C LEU A 376 -35.05 -2.22 17.39
N ILE A 377 -36.38 -2.20 17.53
CA ILE A 377 -37.16 -3.38 17.90
C ILE A 377 -37.05 -4.47 16.81
N HIS A 378 -37.25 -4.11 15.54
CA HIS A 378 -37.16 -5.06 14.43
C HIS A 378 -35.78 -5.73 14.30
N TYR A 379 -34.68 -4.98 14.45
CA TYR A 379 -33.33 -5.55 14.30
C TYR A 379 -32.88 -6.33 15.54
N THR A 380 -33.38 -6.02 16.73
CA THR A 380 -33.00 -6.76 17.95
C THR A 380 -33.81 -8.02 18.16
N ASP A 381 -35.09 -8.02 17.77
CA ASP A 381 -35.95 -9.18 17.97
C ASP A 381 -35.61 -10.29 16.96
N ASN A 382 -35.10 -9.93 15.79
CA ASN A 382 -34.53 -10.86 14.80
C ASN A 382 -33.14 -11.42 15.18
N LEU A 383 -32.52 -10.96 16.27
CA LEU A 383 -31.23 -11.45 16.78
C LEU A 383 -31.37 -12.39 17.98
N VAL A 384 -32.54 -12.45 18.60
CA VAL A 384 -32.82 -13.42 19.67
C VAL A 384 -33.20 -14.74 19.00
N PRO A 385 -32.40 -15.83 19.12
CA PRO A 385 -32.94 -17.15 18.81
C PRO A 385 -34.12 -17.38 19.76
N SER A 386 -35.31 -17.58 19.20
CA SER A 386 -36.47 -18.07 19.94
C SER A 386 -36.07 -19.30 20.78
N PRO A 387 -36.61 -19.44 22.02
CA PRO A 387 -36.17 -20.42 23.00
C PRO A 387 -36.21 -21.87 22.50
#